data_AF-A0A945G0N9-F1
#
_entry.id   AF-A0A945G0N9-F1
#
_cell.length_a   1.000
_cell.length_b   1.000
_cell.length_c   1.000
_cell.angle_alpha   90.00
_cell.angle_beta   90.00
_cell.angle_gamma   90.00
#
_symmetry.space_group_name_H-M   'P 1'
#
loop_
_entity.id
_entity.type
_entity.pdbx_description
1 polymer ?
#
loop_
_entity_poly.entity_id
_entity_poly.type
_entity_poly.pdbx_seq_one_letter_code
_entity_poly.pdbx_strand_id
1 'polypeptide(L)'
;MFDIGFSELLIVAVLSLIVMGPERLPETVRTISLWFGRLRQFLSAARTEIEDEVGIDEIRRQLHNEQIMRDLEKTKNHLEDVAQTQQSILRDDQKNV
;
A
#
# COMPACT_ATOMS: atom_id res chain seq x y z
N MET A 1 16.30 0.75 9.45
CA MET A 1 17.58 1.50 9.36
C MET A 1 17.41 2.85 8.67
N PHE A 2 16.23 3.48 8.77
CA PHE A 2 15.95 4.81 8.27
C PHE A 2 15.14 5.55 9.36
N ASP A 3 15.71 5.65 10.55
CA ASP A 3 15.20 6.59 11.56
C ASP A 3 15.69 7.98 11.15
N ILE A 4 14.96 8.63 10.24
CA ILE A 4 15.14 10.04 9.95
C ILE A 4 14.19 10.77 10.89
N GLY A 5 14.72 11.24 12.01
CA GLY A 5 14.02 12.11 12.92
C GLY A 5 14.00 13.56 12.42
N PHE A 6 13.30 14.41 13.17
CA PHE A 6 13.23 15.85 12.89
C PHE A 6 14.61 16.50 12.88
N SER A 7 15.51 16.05 13.76
CA SER A 7 16.88 16.56 13.89
C SER A 7 17.73 16.26 12.64
N GLU A 8 17.68 15.03 12.11
CA GLU A 8 18.41 14.69 10.88
C GLU A 8 17.89 15.49 9.68
N LEU A 9 16.57 15.67 9.57
CA LEU A 9 15.97 16.47 8.50
C LEU A 9 16.43 17.94 8.55
N LEU A 10 16.54 18.50 9.75
CA LEU A 10 17.02 19.88 9.96
C LEU A 10 18.49 20.01 9.53
N ILE A 11 19.34 19.04 9.89
CA ILE A 11 20.75 19.01 9.46
C ILE A 11 20.84 18.94 7.93
N VAL A 12 20.07 18.06 7.29
CA VAL A 12 20.05 17.94 5.82
C VAL A 12 19.56 19.23 5.17
N ALA A 13 18.55 19.89 5.73
CA ALA A 13 18.06 21.18 5.24
C ALA A 13 19.14 22.25 5.30
N VAL A 14 19.85 22.38 6.43
CA VAL A 14 20.95 23.34 6.58
C VAL A 14 22.09 23.04 5.59
N LEU A 15 22.50 21.77 5.47
CA LEU A 15 23.54 21.37 4.50
C LEU A 15 23.12 21.67 3.06
N SER A 16 21.86 21.43 2.70
CA SER A 16 21.32 21.74 1.37
C SER A 16 21.37 23.24 1.07
N LEU A 17 21.03 24.08 2.07
CA LEU A 17 21.14 25.53 1.95
C LEU A 17 22.58 26.00 1.79
N ILE A 18 23.55 25.36 2.45
CA ILE A 18 24.97 25.71 2.32
C ILE A 18 25.53 25.29 0.96
N VAL A 19 25.24 24.07 0.51
CA VAL A 19 25.79 23.49 -0.72
C VAL A 19 25.20 24.16 -1.96
N MET A 20 23.87 24.27 -1.99
CA MET A 20 23.15 24.79 -3.16
C MET A 20 22.92 26.29 -3.07
N GLY A 21 22.86 26.85 -1.86
CA GLY A 21 22.47 28.23 -1.60
C GLY A 21 20.96 28.37 -1.33
N PRO A 22 20.55 29.24 -0.39
CA PRO A 22 19.14 29.46 -0.05
C PRO A 22 18.32 30.02 -1.22
N GLU A 23 18.94 30.79 -2.12
CA GLU A 23 18.24 31.34 -3.29
C GLU A 23 17.98 30.30 -4.38
N ARG A 24 18.79 29.23 -4.46
CA ARG A 24 18.72 28.23 -5.54
C ARG A 24 17.87 27.01 -5.18
N LEU A 25 17.76 26.68 -3.89
CA LEU A 25 16.88 25.61 -3.40
C LEU A 25 15.42 25.74 -3.91
N PRO A 26 14.75 26.91 -3.82
CA PRO A 26 13.38 27.05 -4.32
C PRO A 26 13.28 26.89 -5.84
N GLU A 27 14.31 27.29 -6.59
CA GLU A 27 14.37 27.12 -8.04
C GLU A 27 14.52 25.64 -8.45
N THR A 28 15.36 24.89 -7.72
CA THR A 28 15.53 23.44 -7.91
C THR A 28 14.25 22.67 -7.56
N VAL A 29 13.61 22.99 -6.44
CA VAL A 29 12.32 22.38 -6.06
C VAL A 29 11.25 22.68 -7.11
N ARG A 30 11.15 23.91 -7.60
CA ARG A 30 10.22 24.27 -8.68
C ARG A 30 10.46 23.42 -9.93
N THR A 31 11.71 23.32 -10.37
CA THR A 31 12.06 22.51 -11.54
C THR A 31 11.69 21.04 -11.33
N ILE A 32 12.10 20.44 -10.22
CA ILE A 32 11.77 19.04 -9.91
C ILE A 32 10.26 18.83 -9.82
N SER A 33 9.53 19.75 -9.19
CA SER A 33 8.08 19.67 -9.02
C SER A 33 7.33 19.76 -10.35
N LEU A 34 7.79 20.58 -11.29
CA LEU A 34 7.22 20.69 -12.63
C LEU A 34 7.43 19.39 -13.43
N TRP A 35 8.61 18.79 -13.33
CA TRP A 35 8.92 17.53 -13.99
C TRP A 35 8.12 16.37 -13.39
N PHE A 36 8.00 16.32 -12.06
CA PHE A 36 7.17 15.34 -11.38
C PHE A 36 5.68 15.52 -11.69
N GLY A 37 5.20 16.77 -11.79
CA GLY A 37 3.85 17.10 -12.21
C GLY A 37 3.54 16.61 -13.63
N ARG A 38 4.46 16.82 -14.57
CA ARG A 38 4.37 16.28 -15.93
C ARG A 38 4.34 14.75 -15.92
N LEU A 39 5.23 14.09 -15.17
CA LEU A 39 5.22 12.63 -15.03
C LEU A 39 3.89 12.11 -14.47
N ARG A 40 3.35 12.75 -13.44
CA ARG A 40 2.03 12.42 -12.89
C ARG A 40 0.93 12.57 -13.94
N GLN A 41 1.01 13.62 -14.76
CA GLN A 41 0.06 13.84 -15.85
C GLN A 41 0.17 12.76 -16.93
N PHE A 42 1.39 12.33 -17.30
CA PHE A 42 1.60 11.18 -18.19
C PHE A 42 1.04 9.88 -17.61
N LEU A 43 1.25 9.61 -16.32
CA LEU A 43 0.67 8.44 -15.65
C LEU A 43 -0.86 8.50 -15.61
N SER A 44 -1.43 9.70 -15.43
CA SER A 44 -2.88 9.91 -15.45
C SER A 44 -3.46 9.72 -16.85
N ALA A 45 -2.79 10.23 -17.88
CA ALA A 45 -3.18 10.06 -19.27
C ALA A 45 -3.11 8.58 -19.68
N ALA A 46 -2.01 7.90 -19.37
CA ALA A 46 -1.87 6.46 -19.61
C ALA A 46 -2.93 5.64 -18.86
N ARG A 47 -3.26 5.99 -17.61
CA ARG A 47 -4.38 5.37 -16.88
C ARG A 47 -5.71 5.56 -17.60
N THR A 48 -5.98 6.77 -18.09
CA THR A 48 -7.24 7.12 -18.79
C THR A 48 -7.35 6.40 -20.12
N GLU A 49 -6.27 6.35 -20.90
CA GLU A 49 -6.18 5.64 -22.18
C GLU A 49 -6.33 4.12 -21.99
N ILE A 50 -5.73 3.57 -20.92
CA ILE A 50 -5.96 2.17 -20.53
C ILE A 50 -7.42 1.96 -20.09
N GLU A 51 -8.02 2.90 -19.36
CA GLU A 51 -9.44 2.84 -18.94
C GLU A 51 -10.40 2.82 -20.14
N ASP A 52 -10.10 3.62 -21.17
CA ASP A 52 -10.93 3.77 -22.36
C ASP A 52 -10.78 2.62 -23.38
N GLU A 53 -9.65 1.88 -23.37
CA GLU A 53 -9.37 0.82 -24.35
C GLU A 53 -9.29 -0.61 -23.73
N VAL A 54 -8.97 -0.74 -22.44
CA VAL A 54 -8.95 -2.00 -21.66
C VAL A 54 -9.49 -1.72 -20.25
N GLY A 55 -10.82 -1.75 -20.10
CA GLY A 55 -11.54 -1.43 -18.87
C GLY A 55 -10.85 -1.87 -17.58
N ILE A 56 -10.32 -0.90 -16.83
CA ILE A 56 -9.66 -1.07 -15.53
C ILE A 56 -10.58 -1.72 -14.50
N ASP A 57 -11.89 -1.76 -14.74
CA ASP A 57 -12.84 -2.57 -13.99
C ASP A 57 -12.42 -4.05 -13.94
N GLU A 58 -11.81 -4.60 -14.99
CA GLU A 58 -11.43 -6.00 -15.02
C GLU A 58 -10.17 -6.28 -14.18
N ILE A 59 -9.18 -5.37 -14.17
CA ILE A 59 -7.98 -5.47 -13.32
C ILE A 59 -8.33 -5.17 -11.85
N ARG A 60 -9.16 -4.16 -11.57
CA ARG A 60 -9.69 -3.90 -10.22
C ARG A 60 -10.47 -5.10 -9.71
N ARG A 61 -11.32 -5.71 -10.54
CA ARG A 61 -12.12 -6.88 -10.18
C ARG A 61 -11.26 -8.11 -9.98
N GLN A 62 -10.20 -8.31 -10.76
CA GLN A 62 -9.22 -9.37 -10.53
C GLN A 62 -8.48 -9.20 -9.20
N LEU A 63 -7.96 -7.99 -8.91
CA LEU A 63 -7.29 -7.71 -7.63
C LEU A 63 -8.24 -7.82 -6.43
N HIS A 64 -9.48 -7.36 -6.59
CA HIS A 64 -10.50 -7.43 -5.54
C HIS A 64 -10.95 -8.88 -5.29
N ASN A 65 -11.16 -9.68 -6.34
CA ASN A 65 -11.51 -11.10 -6.22
C ASN A 65 -10.39 -11.91 -5.56
N GLU A 66 -9.12 -11.61 -5.85
CA GLU A 66 -7.99 -12.31 -5.25
C GLU A 66 -7.81 -11.97 -3.75
N GLN A 67 -8.06 -10.71 -3.37
CA GLN A 67 -8.10 -10.31 -1.95
C GLN A 67 -9.26 -10.99 -1.21
N ILE A 68 -10.46 -10.99 -1.79
CA ILE A 68 -11.63 -11.67 -1.20
C ILE A 68 -11.38 -13.16 -1.04
N MET A 69 -10.85 -13.85 -2.06
CA MET A 69 -10.55 -15.28 -1.97
C MET A 69 -9.54 -15.60 -0.86
N ARG A 70 -8.48 -14.78 -0.71
CA ARG A 70 -7.51 -14.96 0.38
C ARG A 70 -8.13 -14.77 1.75
N ASP A 71 -9.02 -13.79 1.91
CA ASP A 71 -9.70 -13.55 3.18
C ASP A 71 -10.76 -14.63 3.48
N LEU A 72 -11.43 -15.15 2.45
CA LEU A 72 -12.34 -16.30 2.55
C LEU A 72 -11.59 -17.57 2.95
N GLU A 73 -10.40 -17.80 2.39
CA GLU A 73 -9.56 -18.97 2.70
C GLU A 73 -9.06 -18.92 4.15
N LYS A 74 -8.62 -17.75 4.63
CA LYS A 74 -8.30 -17.54 6.05
C LYS A 74 -9.50 -17.77 6.96
N THR A 75 -10.67 -17.26 6.57
CA THR A 75 -11.91 -17.41 7.34
C THR A 75 -12.36 -18.87 7.38
N LYS A 76 -12.28 -19.59 6.25
CA LYS A 76 -12.59 -21.02 6.16
C LYS A 76 -11.67 -21.83 7.07
N ASN A 77 -10.36 -21.57 7.01
CA ASN A 77 -9.40 -22.27 7.87
C ASN A 77 -9.69 -22.02 9.36
N HIS A 78 -10.04 -20.78 9.73
CA HIS A 78 -10.47 -20.48 11.12
C HIS A 78 -11.79 -21.15 11.51
N LEU A 79 -12.75 -21.22 10.60
CA LEU A 79 -14.01 -21.90 10.85
C LEU A 79 -13.82 -23.41 10.97
N GLU A 80 -12.87 -23.98 10.23
CA GLU A 80 -12.52 -25.41 10.29
C GLU A 80 -11.82 -25.75 11.62
N ASP A 81 -10.92 -24.88 12.10
CA ASP A 81 -10.33 -24.98 13.45
C ASP A 81 -11.39 -24.86 14.55
N VAL A 82 -12.33 -23.92 14.43
CA VAL A 82 -13.42 -23.72 15.39
C VAL A 82 -14.42 -24.89 15.34
N ALA A 83 -14.74 -25.40 14.15
CA ALA A 83 -15.61 -26.56 13.99
C ALA A 83 -14.97 -27.82 14.58
N GLN A 84 -13.68 -28.06 14.34
CA GLN A 84 -12.93 -29.16 14.96
C GLN A 84 -12.83 -29.00 16.48
N THR A 85 -12.60 -27.79 16.97
CA THR A 85 -12.56 -27.50 18.42
C THR A 85 -13.92 -27.71 19.08
N GLN A 86 -15.02 -27.33 18.42
CA GLN A 86 -16.36 -27.63 18.93
C GLN A 86 -16.67 -29.13 18.88
N GLN A 87 -16.19 -29.85 17.88
CA GLN A 87 -16.41 -31.28 17.76
C GLN A 87 -15.59 -32.11 18.77
N SER A 88 -14.42 -31.63 19.19
CA SER A 88 -13.65 -32.24 20.29
C SER A 88 -14.27 -31.95 21.66
N ILE A 89 -14.76 -30.73 21.91
CA ILE A 89 -15.46 -30.37 23.16
C ILE A 89 -16.76 -31.19 23.33
N LEU A 90 -17.55 -31.38 22.25
CA LEU A 90 -18.78 -32.19 22.32
C LEU A 90 -18.52 -33.71 22.41
N ARG A 91 -17.35 -34.20 21.96
CA ARG A 91 -16.96 -35.60 22.12
C ARG A 91 -16.47 -35.93 23.53
N ASP A 92 -15.81 -34.99 24.21
CA ASP A 92 -15.33 -35.20 25.58
C ASP A 92 -16.47 -35.17 26.61
N ASP A 93 -17.51 -34.35 26.39
CA ASP A 93 -18.68 -34.28 27.29
C ASP A 93 -19.54 -35.58 27.28
N GLN A 94 -19.55 -36.31 26.15
CA GLN A 94 -20.20 -37.63 26.04
C GLN A 94 -19.40 -38.79 26.66
N LYS A 95 -18.13 -38.58 27.00
CA LYS A 95 -17.26 -39.65 27.51
C LYS A 95 -17.11 -39.66 29.04
N ASN A 96 -17.72 -38.69 29.73
CA ASN A 96 -17.57 -38.50 31.19
C ASN A 96 -18.89 -38.60 31.97
N VAL A 97 -19.89 -39.30 31.43
CA VAL A 97 -21.11 -39.76 32.12
C VAL A 97 -21.16 -41.29 32.05
#